data_AF-A0A7V8W0M2-F1
#
_entry.id   AF-A0A7V8W0M2-F1
#
_cell.length_a   1.000
_cell.length_b   1.000
_cell.length_c   1.000
_cell.angle_alpha   90.00
_cell.angle_beta   90.00
_cell.angle_gamma   90.00
#
_symmetry.space_group_name_H-M   'P 1'
#
loop_
_entity.id
_entity.type
_entity.pdbx_description
1 polymer ?
#
loop_
_entity_poly.entity_id
_entity_poly.type
_entity_poly.pdbx_seq_one_letter_code
_entity_poly.pdbx_strand_id
1 'polypeptide(L)' 'MYRSLLNKENKLAVIGLGYVGLPIALEFSKKVSVIGYDINTDRINLMKQSIDPS' A
#
# COMPACT_ATOMS: atom_id res chain seq x y z
N MET A 1 -13.17 5.86 -13.65
CA MET A 1 -12.44 5.16 -12.56
C MET A 1 -10.96 4.94 -12.87
N TYR A 2 -10.59 4.17 -13.90
CA TYR A 2 -9.17 3.88 -14.17
C TYR A 2 -8.32 5.14 -14.44
N ARG A 3 -8.80 6.05 -15.30
CA ARG A 3 -8.10 7.31 -15.61
C ARG A 3 -7.91 8.20 -14.38
N SER A 4 -8.89 8.30 -13.48
CA SER A 4 -8.77 9.13 -12.27
C SER A 4 -7.78 8.56 -11.26
N LEU A 5 -7.55 7.24 -11.25
CA LEU A 5 -6.46 6.61 -10.48
C LEU A 5 -5.09 6.94 -11.10
N LEU A 6 -4.95 6.84 -12.42
CA LEU A 6 -3.69 7.18 -13.12
C LEU A 6 -3.33 8.66 -12.99
N ASN A 7 -4.33 9.55 -13.07
CA ASN A 7 -4.18 10.98 -12.86
C ASN A 7 -3.98 11.35 -11.38
N LYS A 8 -4.05 10.37 -10.46
CA LYS A 8 -3.91 10.54 -9.01
C LYS A 8 -4.94 11.47 -8.37
N GLU A 9 -6.09 11.65 -9.03
CA GLU A 9 -7.25 12.36 -8.49
C GLU A 9 -7.91 11.54 -7.36
N ASN A 10 -7.86 10.21 -7.49
CA ASN A 10 -8.31 9.26 -6.48
C ASN A 10 -7.13 8.44 -5.95
N LYS A 11 -7.26 7.95 -4.71
CA LYS A 11 -6.28 7.06 -4.07
C LYS A 11 -6.82 5.64 -4.00
N LEU A 12 -5.95 4.65 -4.21
CA LEU A 12 -6.25 3.25 -3.99
C LEU A 12 -5.90 2.89 -2.53
N ALA A 13 -6.87 2.43 -1.75
CA ALA A 13 -6.62 1.92 -0.41
C ALA A 13 -6.39 0.39 -0.46
N VAL A 14 -5.34 -0.10 0.20
CA VAL A 14 -5.09 -1.53 0.41
C VAL A 14 -5.21 -1.80 1.90
N ILE A 15 -6.20 -2.61 2.27
CA ILE A 15 -6.50 -3.00 3.67
C ILE A 15 -5.94 -4.41 3.89
N GLY A 16 -5.01 -4.52 4.83
CA GLY A 16 -4.20 -5.71 5.09
C GLY A 16 -2.90 -5.67 4.27
N LEU A 17 -1.75 -5.62 4.95
CA LEU A 17 -0.41 -5.59 4.38
C LEU A 17 0.38 -6.86 4.77
N GLY A 18 -0.31 -8.01 4.65
CA GLY A 18 0.30 -9.33 4.73
C GLY A 18 1.02 -9.71 3.42
N TYR A 19 1.28 -11.00 3.26
CA TYR A 19 1.97 -11.59 2.11
C TYR A 19 1.41 -11.17 0.74
N VAL A 20 0.09 -11.01 0.63
CA VAL A 20 -0.56 -10.61 -0.64
C VAL A 20 -0.70 -9.09 -0.76
N GLY A 21 -1.15 -8.44 0.31
CA GLY A 21 -1.48 -7.01 0.26
C GLY A 21 -0.26 -6.11 0.12
N LEU A 22 0.86 -6.43 0.78
CA LEU A 22 2.07 -5.61 0.72
C LEU A 22 2.66 -5.57 -0.70
N PRO A 23 2.94 -6.70 -1.39
CA PRO A 23 3.43 -6.66 -2.76
C PRO A 23 2.48 -5.93 -3.73
N ILE A 24 1.17 -6.13 -3.57
CA ILE A 24 0.17 -5.44 -4.39
C ILE A 24 0.22 -3.92 -4.16
N ALA A 25 0.27 -3.47 -2.91
CA ALA A 25 0.36 -2.05 -2.58
C ALA A 25 1.63 -1.42 -3.17
N LEU A 26 2.76 -2.12 -3.08
CA LEU A 26 4.03 -1.69 -3.66
C LEU A 26 3.96 -1.59 -5.19
N GLU A 27 3.48 -2.61 -5.89
CA GLU A 27 3.38 -2.58 -7.35
C GLU A 27 2.44 -1.48 -7.86
N PHE A 28 1.28 -1.27 -7.20
CA PHE A 28 0.38 -0.18 -7.60
C PHE A 28 0.95 1.20 -7.27
N SER A 29 1.71 1.35 -6.19
CA SER A 29 2.31 2.64 -5.80
C SER A 29 3.30 3.19 -6.83
N LYS A 30 3.85 2.34 -7.70
CA LYS A 30 4.68 2.75 -8.84
C LYS A 30 3.92 3.56 -9.89
N LYS A 31 2.58 3.42 -9.95
CA LYS A 31 1.74 4.02 -11.01
C LYS A 31 0.67 4.96 -10.46
N VAL A 32 0.07 4.65 -9.32
CA VAL A 32 -1.04 5.41 -8.74
C VAL A 32 -0.78 5.74 -7.27
N SER A 33 -1.50 6.71 -6.71
CA SER A 33 -1.40 7.01 -5.28
C SER A 33 -2.07 5.90 -4.45
N VAL A 34 -1.30 5.25 -3.59
CA VAL A 34 -1.77 4.16 -2.73
C VAL A 34 -1.73 4.57 -1.25
N ILE A 35 -2.73 4.16 -0.48
CA ILE A 35 -2.75 4.20 0.99
C ILE A 35 -2.79 2.76 1.49
N GLY A 36 -1.74 2.33 2.20
CA GLY A 36 -1.73 1.04 2.90
C GLY A 36 -2.26 1.18 4.32
N TYR A 37 -3.04 0.19 4.76
CA TYR A 37 -3.51 0.06 6.14
C TYR A 37 -3.35 -1.39 6.61
N ASP A 38 -2.86 -1.57 7.82
CA ASP A 38 -2.86 -2.86 8.53
C ASP A 38 -3.28 -2.62 9.97
N ILE A 39 -3.95 -3.60 10.58
CA ILE A 39 -4.37 -3.52 11.99
C ILE A 39 -3.18 -3.69 12.94
N ASN A 40 -2.12 -4.38 12.50
CA ASN A 40 -0.92 -4.58 13.29
C ASN A 40 0.03 -3.39 13.15
N THR A 41 0.08 -2.57 14.20
CA THR A 41 0.92 -1.37 14.26
C THR A 41 2.41 -1.67 14.19
N ASP A 42 2.86 -2.80 14.72
CA ASP A 42 4.28 -3.17 14.72
C ASP A 42 4.77 -3.47 13.30
N ARG A 43 3.96 -4.19 12.52
CA ARG A 43 4.24 -4.42 11.08
C ARG A 43 4.35 -3.10 10.33
N ILE A 44 3.44 -2.15 10.58
CA ILE A 44 3.48 -0.82 9.96
C ILE A 44 4.77 -0.07 10.32
N ASN A 45 5.21 -0.15 11.58
CA ASN A 45 6.43 0.52 12.03
C ASN A 45 7.68 -0.05 11.35
N LEU A 46 7.78 -1.38 11.22
CA LEU A 46 8.87 -2.03 10.47
C LEU A 46 8.89 -1.58 9.00
N MET A 47 7.73 -1.58 8.32
CA MET A 47 7.64 -1.12 6.93
C MET A 47 8.06 0.35 6.76
N LYS A 48 7.68 1.23 7.69
CA LYS A 48 8.11 2.64 7.69
C LYS A 48 9.62 2.81 7.84
N GLN A 49 10.29 1.84 8.47
CA GLN A 49 11.74 1.77 8.58
C GLN A 49 12.39 1.03 7.40
N SER A 50 11.62 0.69 6.35
CA SER A 50 12.06 -0.13 5.21
C SER A 50 12.53 -1.53 5.60
N ILE A 51 11.99 -2.09 6.69
CA ILE A 51 12.22 -3.46 7.14
C ILE A 51 10.99 -4.30 6.75
N ASP A 52 11.21 -5.45 6.10
CA ASP A 52 10.13 -6.40 5.81
C ASP A 52 9.60 -7.00 7.13
N PRO A 53 8.29 -6.86 7.43
CA PRO A 53 7.71 -7.42 8.64
C PRO A 53 7.27 -8.89 8.51
N SER A 54 7.62 -9.56 7.40
CA SER A 54 7.37 -10.99 7.17
C SER A 54 8.42 -11.87 7.82
#